data_AF-A0A5N5NI77-F1
#
_entry.id   AF-A0A5N5NI77-F1
#
_cell.length_a   1.000
_cell.length_b   1.000
_cell.length_c   1.000
_cell.angle_alpha   90.00
_cell.angle_beta   90.00
_cell.angle_gamma   90.00
#
_symmetry.space_group_name_H-M   'P 1'
#
loop_
_entity.id
_entity.type
_entity.pdbx_description
1 polymer ?
#
loop_
_entity_poly.entity_id
_entity_poly.type
_entity_poly.pdbx_seq_one_letter_code
_entity_poly.pdbx_strand_id
1 'polypeptide(L)'
;MLRPSQYDVPQQVASTLHNIPQHTPSHPLIIYLPPFFQSSQASPPPLPSFLSSYPTAVINYRWHDPSSSSSTTAPSSSPSPTHQWPTPLHDTLFAYHHLLTRLSSPSTTTPTTPRPIYIYSSYLGASIAASLALTESHVSSGKPMAVRGLVTYNGIYNWTMFLPDHPVHHQRSKTLLTAAARGEEEHAEGSFFHYLKDKLPDLFPNPGGMFDPFASPALFFRDPGMWVPEDFDSSVTGDAMSGAVDALSGEGEGKTQTTWNLKPPPKSYLTFPPWSSTLKIPEALLLYESTAPAPGKGTRKRKTTTTKTKTKRRVKVRNTFEGQAMELGVLMRRSVERYELRDGGEGTVEGNGEEGAEGQGGLEVEAEAEAERRVGMRDVGPVEGDGTLGGLGERMAGEWLRERVE
;
A
#
# COMPACT_ATOMS: atom_id res chain seq x y z
N MET A 1 -40.47 -15.92 -17.70
CA MET A 1 -40.10 -14.52 -17.96
C MET A 1 -40.03 -13.78 -16.63
N LEU A 2 -38.86 -13.77 -16.00
CA LEU A 2 -38.59 -13.04 -14.75
C LEU A 2 -37.96 -11.70 -15.13
N ARG A 3 -38.51 -10.60 -14.63
CA ARG A 3 -37.94 -9.26 -14.79
C ARG A 3 -36.56 -9.21 -14.13
N PRO A 4 -35.57 -8.53 -14.72
CA PRO A 4 -34.33 -8.23 -14.02
C PRO A 4 -34.65 -7.27 -12.87
N SER A 5 -34.23 -7.60 -11.65
CA SER A 5 -34.25 -6.66 -10.54
C SER A 5 -33.35 -5.47 -10.88
N GLN A 6 -33.92 -4.27 -10.85
CA GLN A 6 -33.14 -3.04 -10.79
C GLN A 6 -32.26 -3.11 -9.56
N TYR A 7 -30.95 -3.25 -9.77
CA TYR A 7 -29.98 -2.90 -8.74
C TYR A 7 -30.06 -1.39 -8.58
N ASP A 8 -30.58 -0.96 -7.44
CA ASP A 8 -30.54 0.42 -6.99
C ASP A 8 -29.07 0.75 -6.68
N VAL A 9 -28.40 1.40 -7.64
CA VAL A 9 -27.02 1.85 -7.48
C VAL A 9 -27.06 3.05 -6.53
N PRO A 10 -26.42 3.00 -5.35
CA PRO A 10 -26.44 4.14 -4.45
C PRO A 10 -25.75 5.32 -5.15
N GLN A 11 -26.54 6.36 -5.37
CA GLN A 11 -26.23 7.63 -6.04
C GLN A 11 -25.27 8.52 -5.22
N GLN A 12 -24.23 7.93 -4.61
CA GLN A 12 -23.43 8.59 -3.55
C GLN A 12 -21.91 8.57 -3.77
N VAL A 13 -21.41 7.99 -4.87
CA VAL A 13 -19.99 8.13 -5.25
C VAL A 13 -19.81 9.41 -6.05
N ALA A 14 -19.41 10.49 -5.38
CA ALA A 14 -19.16 11.78 -6.01
C ALA A 14 -17.72 11.83 -6.56
N SER A 15 -17.59 12.18 -7.85
CA SER A 15 -16.32 12.64 -8.42
C SER A 15 -16.41 14.12 -8.75
N THR A 16 -15.46 14.91 -8.26
CA THR A 16 -15.36 16.36 -8.53
C THR A 16 -14.24 16.62 -9.52
N LEU A 17 -14.52 17.43 -10.54
CA LEU A 17 -13.57 17.74 -11.61
C LEU A 17 -13.03 19.17 -11.44
N HIS A 18 -11.70 19.32 -11.47
CA HIS A 18 -10.99 20.59 -11.34
C HIS A 18 -10.13 20.84 -12.57
N ASN A 19 -10.10 22.09 -13.04
CA ASN A 19 -9.30 22.57 -14.17
C ASN A 19 -9.49 21.85 -15.52
N ILE A 20 -10.39 20.87 -15.65
CA ILE A 20 -10.58 20.09 -16.88
C ILE A 20 -10.75 20.98 -18.14
N PRO A 21 -11.58 22.05 -18.15
CA PRO A 21 -11.76 22.87 -19.35
C PRO A 21 -10.54 23.71 -19.75
N GLN A 22 -9.53 23.82 -18.87
CA GLN A 22 -8.33 24.64 -19.09
C GLN A 22 -7.24 23.87 -19.85
N HIS A 23 -7.39 22.56 -20.05
CA HIS A 23 -6.39 21.70 -20.68
C HIS A 23 -6.96 20.96 -21.90
N THR A 24 -6.07 20.54 -22.80
CA THR A 24 -6.46 19.70 -23.93
C THR A 24 -6.91 18.31 -23.46
N PRO A 25 -7.80 17.62 -24.18
CA PRO A 25 -8.20 16.25 -23.86
C PRO A 25 -7.04 15.24 -23.85
N SER A 26 -5.92 15.55 -24.50
CA SER A 26 -4.69 14.74 -24.50
C SER A 26 -3.81 14.96 -23.27
N HIS A 27 -3.98 16.06 -22.55
CA HIS A 27 -3.16 16.40 -21.38
C HIS A 27 -3.35 15.34 -20.27
N PRO A 28 -2.29 14.87 -19.59
CA PRO A 28 -2.42 13.88 -18.51
C PRO A 28 -3.48 14.28 -17.48
N LEU A 29 -4.28 13.31 -17.03
CA LEU A 29 -5.27 13.49 -15.97
C LEU A 29 -4.66 13.11 -14.62
N ILE A 30 -4.90 13.92 -13.59
CA ILE A 30 -4.57 13.54 -12.21
C ILE A 30 -5.81 12.99 -11.52
N ILE A 31 -5.68 11.85 -10.86
CA ILE A 31 -6.71 11.36 -9.93
C ILE A 31 -6.21 11.61 -8.52
N TYR A 32 -7.01 12.32 -7.73
CA TYR A 32 -6.77 12.53 -6.31
C TYR A 32 -7.74 11.68 -5.49
N LEU A 33 -7.20 10.79 -4.66
CA LEU A 33 -7.96 10.11 -3.62
C LEU A 33 -7.65 10.83 -2.29
N PRO A 34 -8.63 11.51 -1.67
CA PRO A 34 -8.43 12.18 -0.37
C PRO A 34 -7.97 11.21 0.73
N PRO A 35 -7.36 11.68 1.82
CA PRO A 35 -6.87 10.82 2.89
C PRO A 35 -7.96 10.03 3.62
N PHE A 36 -9.14 10.62 3.79
CA PHE A 36 -10.28 10.06 4.50
C PHE A 36 -11.58 10.42 3.78
N PHE A 37 -12.64 9.66 4.04
CA PHE A 37 -13.98 9.98 3.52
C PHE A 37 -14.47 11.32 4.06
N GLN A 38 -15.00 12.16 3.18
CA GLN A 38 -15.65 13.40 3.56
C GLN A 38 -17.15 13.27 3.33
N SER A 39 -17.92 13.25 4.41
CA SER A 39 -19.38 13.30 4.31
C SER A 39 -19.81 14.57 3.58
N SER A 40 -20.81 14.43 2.71
CA SER A 40 -21.33 15.43 1.75
C SER A 40 -21.82 16.77 2.34
N GLN A 41 -21.57 17.07 3.62
CA GLN A 41 -21.91 18.34 4.27
C GLN A 41 -20.75 19.36 4.29
N ALA A 42 -19.53 18.95 3.94
CA ALA A 42 -18.38 19.87 3.88
C ALA A 42 -18.10 20.35 2.44
N SER A 43 -17.48 21.55 2.32
CA SER A 43 -16.85 22.05 1.08
C SER A 43 -15.97 20.96 0.46
N PRO A 44 -15.85 20.87 -0.89
CA PRO A 44 -14.94 19.92 -1.53
C PRO A 44 -13.54 20.02 -0.91
N PRO A 45 -12.82 18.89 -0.78
CA PRO A 45 -11.50 18.87 -0.15
C PRO A 45 -10.60 19.85 -0.89
N PRO A 46 -9.85 20.70 -0.16
CA PRO A 46 -8.86 21.55 -0.82
C PRO A 46 -7.88 20.65 -1.55
N LEU A 47 -7.62 20.98 -2.82
CA LEU A 47 -6.58 20.31 -3.58
C LEU A 47 -5.21 20.70 -2.99
N PRO A 48 -4.28 19.74 -2.88
CA PRO A 48 -2.87 20.05 -2.63
C PRO A 48 -2.37 21.10 -3.61
N SER A 49 -1.50 22.01 -3.14
CA SER A 49 -1.12 23.19 -3.91
C SER A 49 -0.46 22.81 -5.24
N PHE A 50 0.35 21.74 -5.23
CA PHE A 50 1.07 21.22 -6.39
C PHE A 50 0.15 20.59 -7.45
N LEU A 51 -1.12 20.31 -7.13
CA LEU A 51 -2.12 19.80 -8.08
C LEU A 51 -2.97 20.90 -8.73
N SER A 52 -2.90 22.13 -8.21
CA SER A 52 -3.78 23.23 -8.62
C SER A 52 -3.63 23.65 -10.08
N SER A 53 -2.52 23.32 -10.75
CA SER A 53 -2.26 23.62 -12.15
C SER A 53 -2.60 22.49 -13.13
N TYR A 54 -3.10 21.34 -12.64
CA TYR A 54 -3.36 20.17 -13.46
C TYR A 54 -4.86 19.84 -13.54
N PRO A 55 -5.32 19.21 -14.65
CA PRO A 55 -6.67 18.69 -14.73
C PRO A 55 -6.81 17.53 -13.75
N THR A 56 -7.62 17.71 -12.70
CA THR A 56 -7.68 16.81 -11.55
C THR A 56 -9.10 16.30 -11.33
N ALA A 57 -9.25 14.99 -11.18
CA ALA A 57 -10.47 14.34 -10.76
C ALA A 57 -10.32 13.86 -9.31
N VAL A 58 -11.16 14.34 -8.41
CA VAL A 58 -11.22 13.88 -7.01
C VAL A 58 -12.24 12.77 -6.92
N ILE A 59 -11.86 11.62 -6.36
CA ILE A 59 -12.78 10.50 -6.11
C ILE A 59 -12.98 10.38 -4.59
N ASN A 60 -14.19 10.69 -4.14
CA ASN A 60 -14.55 10.57 -2.73
C ASN A 60 -15.09 9.15 -2.46
N TYR A 61 -14.22 8.27 -1.95
CA TYR A 61 -14.55 6.89 -1.60
C TYR A 61 -15.05 6.80 -0.15
N ARG A 62 -15.98 5.88 0.13
CA ARG A 62 -16.54 5.68 1.48
C ARG A 62 -15.72 4.67 2.27
N TRP A 63 -14.66 5.15 2.92
CA TRP A 63 -13.98 4.43 4.01
C TRP A 63 -14.16 5.22 5.28
N HIS A 64 -14.67 4.58 6.34
CA HIS A 64 -14.95 5.21 7.62
C HIS A 64 -13.80 6.15 8.00
N ASP A 65 -14.08 7.46 8.07
CA ASP A 65 -13.09 8.43 8.50
C ASP A 65 -12.83 8.17 9.97
N PRO A 66 -11.63 7.67 10.32
CA PRO A 66 -11.37 7.37 11.70
C PRO A 66 -11.44 8.68 12.51
N SER A 67 -11.05 9.85 11.97
CA SER A 67 -11.03 11.17 12.64
C SER A 67 -12.40 11.83 12.85
N SER A 68 -13.45 11.34 12.18
CA SER A 68 -14.81 11.84 12.30
C SER A 68 -15.41 11.48 13.66
N SER A 69 -15.11 12.30 14.66
CA SER A 69 -15.85 12.32 15.92
C SER A 69 -17.28 12.84 15.68
N SER A 70 -18.19 11.96 15.27
CA SER A 70 -19.61 12.19 15.56
C SER A 70 -19.84 11.99 17.06
N SER A 71 -19.30 12.92 17.85
CA SER A 71 -19.81 13.18 19.18
C SER A 71 -21.31 13.51 19.06
N THR A 72 -22.12 12.91 19.93
CA THR A 72 -23.56 13.15 20.17
C THR A 72 -24.52 12.18 19.45
N THR A 73 -24.59 10.92 19.89
CA THR A 73 -25.74 10.27 20.58
C THR A 73 -25.70 8.73 20.47
N ALA A 74 -25.85 8.06 21.62
CA ALA A 74 -26.09 6.62 21.84
C ALA A 74 -24.92 5.61 21.55
N PRO A 75 -24.59 4.71 22.50
CA PRO A 75 -23.52 3.72 22.37
C PRO A 75 -23.96 2.44 21.62
N SER A 76 -24.78 2.54 20.55
CA SER A 76 -25.44 1.35 19.98
C SER A 76 -25.51 1.23 18.46
N SER A 77 -24.82 2.05 17.67
CA SER A 77 -24.74 1.82 16.22
C SER A 77 -23.39 1.22 15.86
N SER A 78 -23.37 -0.09 15.62
CA SER A 78 -22.28 -0.75 14.88
C SER A 78 -21.88 0.08 13.65
N PRO A 79 -20.59 0.15 13.28
CA PRO A 79 -20.15 0.82 12.07
C PRO A 79 -21.01 0.38 10.89
N SER A 80 -21.50 1.34 10.10
CA SER A 80 -22.36 1.01 8.97
C SER A 80 -21.54 0.16 7.98
N PRO A 81 -22.02 -1.02 7.56
CA PRO A 81 -21.26 -1.92 6.68
C PRO A 81 -20.94 -1.28 5.32
N THR A 82 -21.57 -0.15 4.99
CA THR A 82 -21.33 0.65 3.78
C THR A 82 -20.07 1.51 3.82
N HIS A 83 -19.36 1.59 4.96
CA HIS A 83 -18.11 2.36 5.11
C HIS A 83 -16.91 1.47 5.47
N GLN A 84 -17.11 0.15 5.47
CA GLN A 84 -16.07 -0.84 5.75
C GLN A 84 -15.51 -1.42 4.44
N TRP A 85 -14.33 -2.04 4.52
CA TRP A 85 -13.81 -2.84 3.41
C TRP A 85 -14.82 -3.93 2.98
N PRO A 86 -15.10 -4.14 1.67
CA PRO A 86 -14.42 -3.58 0.48
C PRO A 86 -15.12 -2.39 -0.20
N THR A 87 -16.09 -1.73 0.45
CA THR A 87 -16.81 -0.60 -0.16
C THR A 87 -15.93 0.52 -0.73
N PRO A 88 -14.85 0.98 -0.04
CA PRO A 88 -13.93 1.99 -0.57
C PRO A 88 -13.34 1.65 -1.94
N LEU A 89 -13.00 0.37 -2.14
CA LEU A 89 -12.46 -0.13 -3.40
C LEU A 89 -13.52 -0.07 -4.51
N HIS A 90 -14.72 -0.54 -4.22
CA HIS A 90 -15.82 -0.53 -5.18
C HIS A 90 -16.19 0.89 -5.61
N ASP A 91 -16.25 1.83 -4.68
CA ASP A 91 -16.48 3.24 -4.98
C ASP A 91 -15.40 3.79 -5.90
N THR A 92 -14.14 3.49 -5.58
CA THR A 92 -12.99 3.98 -6.37
C THR A 92 -12.99 3.41 -7.78
N LEU A 93 -13.21 2.10 -7.93
CA LEU A 93 -13.25 1.43 -9.23
C LEU A 93 -14.44 1.92 -10.08
N PHE A 94 -15.61 2.09 -9.46
CA PHE A 94 -16.79 2.63 -10.14
C PHE A 94 -16.52 4.04 -10.66
N ALA A 95 -15.99 4.93 -9.81
CA ALA A 95 -15.66 6.29 -10.19
C ALA A 95 -14.56 6.35 -11.26
N TYR A 96 -13.50 5.55 -11.11
CA TYR A 96 -12.43 5.44 -12.09
C TYR A 96 -12.98 5.03 -13.46
N HIS A 97 -13.78 3.97 -13.53
CA HIS A 97 -14.36 3.52 -14.79
C HIS A 97 -15.31 4.57 -15.39
N HIS A 98 -16.09 5.26 -14.56
CA HIS A 98 -16.94 6.37 -15.01
C HIS A 98 -16.14 7.56 -15.56
N LEU A 99 -14.96 7.85 -14.99
CA LEU A 99 -14.05 8.86 -15.54
C LEU A 99 -13.49 8.42 -16.88
N LEU A 100 -13.08 7.16 -17.01
CA LEU A 100 -12.62 6.60 -18.29
C LEU A 100 -13.70 6.77 -19.36
N THR A 101 -14.96 6.38 -19.09
CA THR A 101 -16.02 6.47 -20.10
C THR A 101 -16.39 7.91 -20.46
N ARG A 102 -16.42 8.83 -19.49
CA ARG A 102 -16.78 10.24 -19.75
C ARG A 102 -15.68 11.06 -20.40
N LEU A 103 -14.42 10.77 -20.10
CA LEU A 103 -13.27 11.56 -20.55
C LEU A 103 -12.54 10.94 -21.75
N SER A 104 -12.87 9.70 -22.11
CA SER A 104 -12.43 9.10 -23.37
C SER A 104 -13.27 9.66 -24.51
N SER A 105 -12.67 10.45 -25.39
CA SER A 105 -13.35 11.01 -26.56
C SER A 105 -13.78 9.88 -27.54
N PRO A 106 -15.03 9.85 -28.01
CA PRO A 106 -15.49 8.89 -29.03
C PRO A 106 -15.09 9.27 -30.47
N SER A 107 -14.46 10.43 -30.68
CA SER A 107 -14.32 11.02 -32.02
C SER A 107 -12.90 10.93 -32.57
N THR A 108 -12.79 10.10 -33.62
CA THR A 108 -11.79 10.10 -34.70
C THR A 108 -10.41 9.53 -34.40
N THR A 109 -10.10 8.40 -35.06
CA THR A 109 -8.85 7.62 -35.04
C THR A 109 -8.48 7.01 -33.69
N THR A 110 -8.30 5.69 -33.65
CA THR A 110 -7.74 4.96 -32.50
C THR A 110 -6.48 5.70 -32.02
N PRO A 111 -6.47 6.28 -30.82
CA PRO A 111 -5.30 7.00 -30.34
C PRO A 111 -4.13 6.01 -30.28
N THR A 112 -3.04 6.33 -30.97
CA THR A 112 -1.81 5.53 -30.95
C THR A 112 -1.21 5.42 -29.55
N THR A 113 -1.55 6.36 -28.65
CA THR A 113 -1.10 6.39 -27.26
C THR A 113 -2.26 6.68 -26.29
N PRO A 114 -2.47 5.86 -25.24
CA PRO A 114 -3.44 6.13 -24.18
C PRO A 114 -3.13 7.44 -23.46
N ARG A 115 -4.16 8.23 -23.10
CA ARG A 115 -4.01 9.41 -22.26
C ARG A 115 -3.41 9.00 -20.89
N PRO A 116 -2.29 9.58 -20.44
CA PRO A 116 -1.69 9.24 -19.16
C PRO A 116 -2.58 9.64 -17.99
N ILE A 117 -2.64 8.76 -16.98
CA ILE A 117 -3.23 9.04 -15.67
C ILE A 117 -2.13 8.96 -14.61
N TYR A 118 -2.06 9.98 -13.76
CA TYR A 118 -1.25 9.95 -12.54
C TYR A 118 -2.15 9.98 -11.32
N ILE A 119 -1.83 9.20 -10.29
CA ILE A 119 -2.64 9.11 -9.08
C ILE A 119 -1.86 9.75 -7.93
N TYR A 120 -2.50 10.63 -7.17
CA TYR A 120 -2.01 11.11 -5.89
C TYR A 120 -2.95 10.70 -4.76
N SER A 121 -2.40 10.25 -3.64
CA SER A 121 -3.17 10.03 -2.42
C SER A 121 -2.32 10.03 -1.16
N SER A 122 -2.97 10.03 0.00
CA SER A 122 -2.31 9.95 1.30
C SER A 122 -3.08 9.05 2.26
N TYR A 123 -2.43 8.57 3.32
CA TYR A 123 -3.04 7.80 4.40
C TYR A 123 -3.85 6.58 3.91
N LEU A 124 -5.15 6.50 4.21
CA LEU A 124 -5.99 5.36 3.80
C LEU A 124 -6.12 5.27 2.28
N GLY A 125 -6.25 6.43 1.62
CA GLY A 125 -6.40 6.48 0.17
C GLY A 125 -5.16 5.98 -0.56
N ALA A 126 -3.98 6.05 0.07
CA ALA A 126 -2.74 5.57 -0.52
C ALA A 126 -2.75 4.04 -0.74
N SER A 127 -3.41 3.27 0.12
CA SER A 127 -3.59 1.83 -0.08
C SER A 127 -4.36 1.56 -1.38
N ILE A 128 -5.50 2.24 -1.54
CA ILE A 128 -6.40 2.08 -2.68
C ILE A 128 -5.74 2.61 -3.96
N ALA A 129 -5.08 3.76 -3.88
CA ALA A 129 -4.33 4.36 -4.99
C ALA A 129 -3.23 3.44 -5.50
N ALA A 130 -2.48 2.82 -4.58
CA ALA A 130 -1.44 1.86 -4.94
C ALA A 130 -2.04 0.62 -5.62
N SER A 131 -3.11 0.06 -5.07
CA SER A 131 -3.81 -1.07 -5.69
C SER A 131 -4.33 -0.72 -7.09
N LEU A 132 -5.02 0.42 -7.23
CA LEU A 132 -5.51 0.91 -8.51
C LEU A 132 -4.36 1.10 -9.52
N ALA A 133 -3.25 1.70 -9.09
CA ALA A 133 -2.10 1.90 -9.95
C ALA A 133 -1.48 0.57 -10.41
N LEU A 134 -1.32 -0.39 -9.49
CA LEU A 134 -0.76 -1.71 -9.82
C LEU A 134 -1.63 -2.50 -10.79
N THR A 135 -2.96 -2.34 -10.72
CA THR A 135 -3.90 -3.10 -11.57
C THR A 135 -4.34 -2.37 -12.84
N GLU A 136 -4.08 -1.08 -12.98
CA GLU A 136 -4.49 -0.28 -14.14
C GLU A 136 -3.32 0.31 -14.96
N SER A 137 -2.08 -0.07 -14.63
CA SER A 137 -0.87 0.35 -15.35
C SER A 137 -0.58 -0.49 -16.60
N HIS A 138 -1.50 -0.47 -17.56
CA HIS A 138 -1.37 -1.21 -18.81
C HIS A 138 -0.50 -0.49 -19.83
N VAL A 139 0.34 -1.25 -20.55
CA VAL A 139 1.16 -0.73 -21.66
C VAL A 139 0.42 -0.74 -22.99
N SER A 140 -0.49 -1.69 -23.19
CA SER A 140 -1.10 -1.96 -24.51
C SER A 140 -2.04 -0.85 -25.00
N SER A 141 -2.03 -0.64 -26.32
CA SER A 141 -2.74 0.41 -27.07
C SER A 141 -4.27 0.28 -27.13
N GLY A 142 -4.86 -0.67 -26.40
CA GLY A 142 -6.31 -0.91 -26.41
C GLY A 142 -7.12 -0.08 -25.40
N LYS A 143 -6.47 0.51 -24.39
CA LYS A 143 -7.16 1.35 -23.39
C LYS A 143 -7.06 2.84 -23.78
N PRO A 144 -8.15 3.63 -23.70
CA PRO A 144 -8.12 5.05 -24.08
C PRO A 144 -7.31 5.89 -23.07
N MET A 145 -7.22 5.44 -21.83
CA MET A 145 -6.40 6.04 -20.78
C MET A 145 -5.75 4.92 -19.96
N ALA A 146 -4.57 5.16 -19.41
CA ALA A 146 -3.86 4.18 -18.59
C ALA A 146 -3.11 4.86 -17.44
N VAL A 147 -3.02 4.19 -16.30
CA VAL A 147 -2.21 4.68 -15.18
C VAL A 147 -0.73 4.57 -15.57
N ARG A 148 0.00 5.67 -15.39
CA ARG A 148 1.44 5.78 -15.69
C ARG A 148 2.26 6.01 -14.45
N GLY A 149 1.67 6.64 -13.43
CA GLY A 149 2.38 6.80 -12.18
C GLY A 149 1.53 7.07 -10.95
N LEU A 150 2.20 6.96 -9.82
CA LEU A 150 1.63 6.98 -8.48
C LEU A 150 2.50 7.83 -7.56
N VAL A 151 1.91 8.80 -6.89
CA VAL A 151 2.52 9.50 -5.76
C VAL A 151 1.67 9.23 -4.54
N THR A 152 2.29 8.72 -3.48
CA THR A 152 1.59 8.47 -2.22
C THR A 152 2.32 9.08 -1.05
N TYR A 153 1.58 9.46 -0.02
CA TYR A 153 2.12 10.02 1.19
C TYR A 153 1.58 9.30 2.42
N ASN A 154 2.47 8.85 3.33
CA ASN A 154 2.09 8.23 4.59
C ASN A 154 1.07 7.08 4.41
N GLY A 155 1.26 6.27 3.38
CA GLY A 155 0.35 5.16 3.08
C GLY A 155 0.57 3.92 3.93
N ILE A 156 -0.50 3.16 4.12
CA ILE A 156 -0.45 1.79 4.63
C ILE A 156 -0.54 0.84 3.44
N TYR A 157 0.46 -0.01 3.20
CA TYR A 157 0.49 -0.89 2.03
C TYR A 157 0.39 -2.37 2.40
N ASN A 158 0.47 -2.66 3.69
CA ASN A 158 0.30 -3.99 4.26
C ASN A 158 -0.39 -3.86 5.62
N TRP A 159 -1.72 -3.97 5.62
CA TRP A 159 -2.53 -3.92 6.83
C TRP A 159 -2.24 -5.09 7.76
N THR A 160 -1.83 -6.25 7.24
CA THR A 160 -1.48 -7.40 8.10
C THR A 160 -0.36 -7.10 9.09
N MET A 161 0.45 -6.05 8.88
CA MET A 161 1.46 -5.59 9.85
C MET A 161 0.90 -5.14 11.19
N PHE A 162 -0.38 -4.81 11.28
CA PHE A 162 -1.02 -4.45 12.54
C PHE A 162 -1.37 -5.67 13.40
N LEU A 163 -1.43 -6.88 12.81
CA LEU A 163 -1.81 -8.08 13.53
C LEU A 163 -0.65 -8.60 14.41
N PRO A 164 -0.93 -9.17 15.60
CA PRO A 164 0.10 -9.62 16.55
C PRO A 164 1.09 -10.63 15.97
N ASP A 165 0.57 -11.56 15.17
CA ASP A 165 1.34 -12.66 14.56
C ASP A 165 2.15 -12.25 13.33
N HIS A 166 2.11 -10.97 12.93
CA HIS A 166 2.84 -10.56 11.76
C HIS A 166 4.35 -10.67 11.98
N PRO A 167 5.13 -11.24 11.03
CA PRO A 167 6.56 -11.46 11.22
C PRO A 167 7.44 -10.21 11.33
N VAL A 168 6.83 -9.01 11.32
CA VAL A 168 7.49 -7.75 11.67
C VAL A 168 7.75 -7.67 13.19
N HIS A 169 6.86 -8.26 13.99
CA HIS A 169 6.89 -8.23 15.46
C HIS A 169 7.84 -9.28 16.04
N HIS A 170 7.94 -10.46 15.41
CA HIS A 170 8.72 -11.59 15.93
C HIS A 170 10.25 -11.45 15.82
N GLN A 171 10.76 -10.37 15.24
CA GLN A 171 12.19 -10.25 14.89
C GLN A 171 13.13 -9.90 16.05
N ARG A 172 12.76 -10.14 17.32
CA ARG A 172 13.65 -9.81 18.46
C ARG A 172 13.68 -10.73 19.68
N SER A 173 12.86 -11.76 19.81
CA SER A 173 12.84 -12.57 21.04
C SER A 173 13.45 -13.95 20.84
N LYS A 174 14.69 -14.14 21.31
CA LYS A 174 15.21 -15.46 21.68
C LYS A 174 14.66 -15.94 23.04
N THR A 175 13.79 -15.15 23.70
CA THR A 175 13.30 -15.41 25.06
C THR A 175 11.85 -14.96 25.21
N LEU A 176 10.95 -15.90 25.52
CA LEU A 176 9.49 -15.73 25.61
C LEU A 176 9.04 -14.64 26.61
N LEU A 177 9.76 -14.50 27.74
CA LEU A 177 9.47 -13.50 28.79
C LEU A 177 9.56 -12.03 28.33
N THR A 178 10.27 -11.74 27.24
CA THR A 178 10.40 -10.37 26.70
C THR A 178 9.46 -10.06 25.54
N ALA A 179 8.71 -11.05 25.05
CA ALA A 179 7.71 -10.88 23.98
C ALA A 179 6.36 -10.42 24.56
N ALA A 180 5.90 -11.02 25.67
CA ALA A 180 4.66 -10.64 26.34
C ALA A 180 4.69 -9.22 26.92
N ALA A 181 5.84 -8.77 27.45
CA ALA A 181 6.00 -7.44 28.03
C ALA A 181 6.19 -6.30 27.00
N ARG A 182 6.12 -6.56 25.70
CA ARG A 182 6.41 -5.56 24.64
C ARG A 182 5.32 -5.39 23.58
N GLY A 183 4.25 -6.17 23.63
CA GLY A 183 3.12 -6.05 22.70
C GLY A 183 2.40 -4.69 22.80
N GLU A 184 2.59 -3.97 23.90
CA GLU A 184 1.89 -2.71 24.21
C GLU A 184 2.65 -1.44 23.80
N GLU A 185 3.97 -1.47 23.59
CA GLU A 185 4.79 -0.24 23.44
C GLU A 185 5.35 0.04 22.02
N GLU A 186 4.76 -0.48 20.93
CA GLU A 186 5.36 -0.26 19.60
C GLU A 186 4.97 1.06 18.91
N HIS A 187 3.83 1.65 19.29
CA HIS A 187 3.38 2.94 18.79
C HIS A 187 3.16 3.89 19.96
N ALA A 188 3.74 5.09 19.90
CA ALA A 188 3.48 6.10 20.91
C ALA A 188 1.97 6.36 20.98
N GLU A 189 1.42 6.39 22.19
CA GLU A 189 0.04 6.77 22.44
C GLU A 189 -0.24 8.12 21.76
N GLY A 190 -1.36 8.21 21.03
CA GLY A 190 -1.71 9.38 20.22
C GLY A 190 -1.03 9.47 18.84
N SER A 191 -0.16 8.53 18.46
CA SER A 191 0.34 8.45 17.08
C SER A 191 -0.72 7.95 16.10
N PHE A 192 -0.58 8.28 14.80
CA PHE A 192 -1.53 7.82 13.78
C PHE A 192 -1.60 6.29 13.65
N PHE A 193 -0.49 5.57 13.88
CA PHE A 193 -0.51 4.11 13.88
C PHE A 193 -1.27 3.53 15.08
N HIS A 194 -1.11 4.14 16.26
CA HIS A 194 -1.91 3.77 17.44
C HIS A 194 -3.40 4.00 17.14
N TYR A 195 -3.73 5.15 16.57
CA TYR A 195 -5.09 5.47 16.15
C TYR A 195 -5.69 4.48 15.14
N LEU A 196 -4.93 4.15 14.09
CA LEU A 196 -5.37 3.16 13.10
C LEU A 196 -5.58 1.78 13.72
N LYS A 197 -4.70 1.37 14.65
CA LYS A 197 -4.81 0.09 15.33
C LYS A 197 -6.13 0.00 16.10
N ASP A 198 -6.48 1.03 16.86
CA ASP A 198 -7.74 1.10 17.61
C ASP A 198 -8.98 1.11 16.70
N LYS A 199 -8.81 1.57 15.46
CA LYS A 199 -9.86 1.71 14.45
C LYS A 199 -9.96 0.55 13.46
N LEU A 200 -9.16 -0.49 13.59
CA LEU A 200 -9.23 -1.65 12.69
C LEU A 200 -10.64 -2.27 12.58
N PRO A 201 -11.40 -2.47 13.69
CA PRO A 201 -12.77 -3.00 13.60
C PRO A 201 -13.76 -2.07 12.87
N ASP A 202 -13.48 -0.76 12.86
CA ASP A 202 -14.28 0.22 12.12
C ASP A 202 -13.94 0.22 10.62
N LEU A 203 -12.72 -0.17 10.26
CA LEU A 203 -12.21 -0.18 8.88
C LEU A 203 -12.46 -1.52 8.16
N PHE A 204 -12.39 -2.63 8.90
CA PHE A 204 -12.53 -3.99 8.37
C PHE A 204 -13.58 -4.78 9.18
N PRO A 205 -14.48 -5.52 8.51
CA PRO A 205 -15.49 -6.31 9.22
C PRO A 205 -14.90 -7.49 10.00
N ASN A 206 -13.74 -8.00 9.57
CA ASN A 206 -12.95 -9.04 10.22
C ASN A 206 -11.49 -8.97 9.73
N PRO A 207 -10.54 -9.64 10.41
CA PRO A 207 -9.12 -9.60 10.03
C PRO A 207 -8.84 -10.07 8.60
N GLY A 208 -9.67 -10.94 8.03
CA GLY A 208 -9.53 -11.44 6.67
C GLY A 208 -9.52 -10.34 5.61
N GLY A 209 -10.21 -9.21 5.84
CA GLY A 209 -10.16 -8.06 4.94
C GLY A 209 -8.77 -7.43 4.80
N MET A 210 -7.91 -7.56 5.82
CA MET A 210 -6.53 -7.04 5.80
C MET A 210 -5.60 -7.89 4.91
N PHE A 211 -6.01 -9.12 4.57
CA PHE A 211 -5.30 -10.05 3.71
C PHE A 211 -5.71 -9.91 2.23
N ASP A 212 -6.67 -9.06 1.92
CA ASP A 212 -7.04 -8.73 0.55
C ASP A 212 -5.90 -7.94 -0.11
N PRO A 213 -5.35 -8.39 -1.26
CA PRO A 213 -4.30 -7.64 -1.97
C PRO A 213 -4.70 -6.23 -2.39
N PHE A 214 -5.99 -5.95 -2.56
CA PHE A 214 -6.46 -4.60 -2.88
C PHE A 214 -6.48 -3.67 -1.66
N ALA A 215 -6.61 -4.19 -0.44
CA ALA A 215 -6.42 -3.41 0.79
C ALA A 215 -4.93 -3.30 1.11
N SER A 216 -4.19 -4.40 0.95
CA SER A 216 -2.78 -4.56 1.26
C SER A 216 -1.97 -4.80 -0.02
N PRO A 217 -1.67 -3.76 -0.83
CA PRO A 217 -1.00 -3.89 -2.13
C PRO A 217 0.36 -4.58 -2.08
N ALA A 218 1.04 -4.63 -0.94
CA ALA A 218 2.24 -5.45 -0.78
C ALA A 218 1.99 -6.94 -1.06
N LEU A 219 0.76 -7.41 -0.87
CA LEU A 219 0.35 -8.81 -1.07
C LEU A 219 0.19 -9.19 -2.55
N PHE A 220 0.22 -8.24 -3.49
CA PHE A 220 0.40 -8.58 -4.90
C PHE A 220 1.76 -9.26 -5.17
N PHE A 221 2.77 -8.95 -4.35
CA PHE A 221 4.15 -9.39 -4.59
C PHE A 221 4.60 -10.55 -3.70
N ARG A 222 3.85 -10.87 -2.65
CA ARG A 222 4.23 -11.89 -1.67
C ARG A 222 3.06 -12.31 -0.80
N ASP A 223 3.19 -13.48 -0.20
CA ASP A 223 2.28 -13.92 0.85
C ASP A 223 2.57 -13.20 2.19
N PRO A 224 1.55 -13.02 3.05
CA PRO A 224 1.73 -12.41 4.38
C PRO A 224 2.57 -13.30 5.31
N GLY A 225 2.57 -14.61 5.07
CA GLY A 225 3.34 -15.60 5.83
C GLY A 225 2.84 -15.76 7.27
N MET A 226 1.54 -15.65 7.46
CA MET A 226 0.82 -15.89 8.71
C MET A 226 -0.61 -16.36 8.39
N TRP A 227 -1.26 -16.98 9.37
CA TRP A 227 -2.68 -17.33 9.28
C TRP A 227 -3.56 -16.10 9.52
N VAL A 228 -4.78 -16.13 8.99
CA VAL A 228 -5.79 -15.13 9.31
C VAL A 228 -6.30 -15.42 10.73
N PRO A 229 -6.17 -14.49 11.69
CA PRO A 229 -6.71 -14.67 13.03
C PRO A 229 -8.23 -14.55 13.05
N GLU A 230 -8.86 -15.06 14.11
CA GLU A 230 -10.32 -14.97 14.29
C GLU A 230 -10.77 -13.54 14.60
N ASP A 231 -9.93 -12.78 15.33
CA ASP A 231 -10.13 -11.38 15.69
C ASP A 231 -8.83 -10.56 15.53
N PHE A 232 -8.88 -9.26 15.79
CA PHE A 232 -7.77 -8.34 15.50
C PHE A 232 -6.64 -8.41 16.53
N ASP A 233 -6.92 -8.93 17.73
CA ASP A 233 -6.01 -8.88 18.88
C ASP A 233 -5.47 -10.27 19.26
N SER A 234 -6.12 -11.35 18.81
CA SER A 234 -5.68 -12.71 19.06
C SER A 234 -4.45 -13.12 18.26
N SER A 235 -3.67 -14.02 18.86
CA SER A 235 -2.45 -14.57 18.30
C SER A 235 -2.69 -16.05 18.03
N VAL A 236 -2.98 -16.44 16.79
CA VAL A 236 -3.21 -17.85 16.40
C VAL A 236 -2.03 -18.72 16.84
N THR A 237 -0.81 -18.22 16.66
CA THR A 237 0.42 -18.93 17.01
C THR A 237 0.67 -18.92 18.52
N GLY A 238 0.36 -17.82 19.20
CA GLY A 238 0.51 -17.67 20.65
C GLY A 238 -0.48 -18.52 21.44
N ASP A 239 -1.75 -18.50 21.05
CA ASP A 239 -2.83 -19.25 21.69
C ASP A 239 -2.62 -20.76 21.52
N ALA A 240 -2.23 -21.19 20.33
CA ALA A 240 -1.90 -22.59 20.08
C ALA A 240 -0.64 -23.06 20.83
N MET A 241 0.36 -22.19 20.99
CA MET A 241 1.55 -22.49 21.78
C MET A 241 1.22 -22.56 23.28
N SER A 242 0.36 -21.67 23.80
CA SER A 242 -0.11 -21.73 25.18
C SER A 242 -0.86 -23.03 25.46
N GLY A 243 -1.82 -23.40 24.60
CA GLY A 243 -2.58 -24.64 24.74
C GLY A 243 -1.70 -25.89 24.69
N ALA A 244 -0.63 -25.89 23.89
CA ALA A 244 0.35 -26.99 23.86
C ALA A 244 1.17 -27.08 25.16
N VAL A 245 1.54 -25.95 25.77
CA VAL A 245 2.26 -25.91 27.05
C VAL A 245 1.36 -26.38 28.20
N ASP A 246 0.09 -25.97 28.21
CA ASP A 246 -0.89 -26.39 29.21
C ASP A 246 -1.17 -27.90 29.12
N ALA A 247 -1.29 -28.45 27.89
CA ALA A 247 -1.44 -29.88 27.66
C ALA A 247 -0.22 -30.72 28.09
N LEU A 248 0.98 -30.14 28.05
CA LEU A 248 2.20 -30.79 28.55
C LEU A 248 2.38 -30.67 30.07
N SER A 249 1.69 -29.70 30.70
CA SER A 249 1.76 -29.45 32.14
C SER A 249 0.66 -30.16 32.94
N GLY A 250 -0.38 -30.66 32.26
CA GLY A 250 -1.46 -31.46 32.85
C GLY A 250 -1.16 -32.97 32.85
N GLU A 251 -1.09 -33.58 34.03
CA GLU A 251 -1.12 -35.04 34.18
C GLU A 251 -2.54 -35.56 33.87
N GLY A 252 -2.79 -36.00 32.63
CA GLY A 252 -4.07 -36.56 32.23
C GLY A 252 -3.98 -37.48 31.01
N GLU A 253 -4.19 -38.78 31.23
CA GLU A 253 -4.29 -39.80 30.19
C GLU A 253 -5.45 -39.51 29.21
N GLY A 254 -5.20 -39.66 27.90
CA GLY A 254 -6.25 -39.99 26.93
C GLY A 254 -6.40 -39.05 25.72
N LYS A 255 -5.72 -39.42 24.63
CA LYS A 255 -6.06 -39.18 23.21
C LYS A 255 -6.82 -37.89 22.85
N THR A 256 -6.16 -36.99 22.12
CA THR A 256 -6.64 -36.64 20.77
C THR A 256 -5.55 -36.09 19.86
N GLN A 257 -5.55 -36.68 18.68
CA GLN A 257 -4.76 -36.40 17.50
C GLN A 257 -5.19 -35.05 16.91
N THR A 258 -4.39 -33.99 17.08
CA THR A 258 -4.29 -32.83 16.17
C THR A 258 -3.19 -31.91 16.67
N THR A 259 -1.93 -32.36 16.56
CA THR A 259 -0.84 -31.40 16.37
C THR A 259 -1.06 -30.78 15.00
N TRP A 260 -1.90 -29.74 14.92
CA TRP A 260 -1.92 -28.86 13.76
C TRP A 260 -0.46 -28.49 13.47
N ASN A 261 -0.04 -28.50 12.21
CA ASN A 261 1.27 -27.99 11.85
C ASN A 261 1.26 -26.47 12.15
N LEU A 262 1.54 -26.09 13.40
CA LEU A 262 1.49 -24.72 13.95
C LEU A 262 2.55 -23.79 13.36
N LYS A 263 3.27 -24.23 12.32
CA LYS A 263 4.22 -23.36 11.63
C LYS A 263 3.40 -22.39 10.78
N PRO A 264 3.61 -21.07 10.91
CA PRO A 264 3.00 -20.13 9.99
C PRO A 264 3.40 -20.47 8.55
N PRO A 265 2.53 -20.20 7.57
CA PRO A 265 2.83 -20.48 6.18
C PRO A 265 4.12 -19.77 5.77
N PRO A 266 4.98 -20.40 4.95
CA PRO A 266 6.23 -19.78 4.52
C PRO A 266 5.94 -18.53 3.70
N LYS A 267 6.77 -17.50 3.87
CA LYS A 267 6.73 -16.31 3.01
C LYS A 267 7.22 -16.69 1.61
N SER A 268 6.32 -16.66 0.63
CA SER A 268 6.65 -16.82 -0.78
C SER A 268 6.57 -15.48 -1.50
N TYR A 269 7.42 -15.27 -2.49
CA TYR A 269 7.30 -14.13 -3.39
C TYR A 269 6.44 -14.56 -4.58
N LEU A 270 5.47 -13.72 -4.92
CA LEU A 270 4.58 -13.93 -6.06
C LEU A 270 5.16 -13.24 -7.29
N THR A 271 4.90 -13.83 -8.45
CA THR A 271 5.21 -13.19 -9.73
C THR A 271 4.13 -12.15 -10.02
N PHE A 272 4.49 -10.88 -9.83
CA PHE A 272 3.67 -9.74 -10.20
C PHE A 272 4.53 -8.69 -10.92
N PRO A 273 4.03 -8.05 -12.00
CA PRO A 273 2.80 -8.42 -12.70
C PRO A 273 2.87 -9.83 -13.30
N PRO A 274 1.74 -10.53 -13.53
CA PRO A 274 1.76 -11.83 -14.18
C PRO A 274 2.42 -11.73 -15.56
N TRP A 275 3.25 -12.71 -15.94
CA TRP A 275 4.02 -12.67 -17.19
C TRP A 275 3.18 -12.53 -18.46
N SER A 276 1.97 -13.10 -18.47
CA SER A 276 1.04 -13.00 -19.60
C SER A 276 0.21 -11.71 -19.60
N SER A 277 0.38 -10.85 -18.61
CA SER A 277 -0.38 -9.62 -18.49
C SER A 277 0.28 -8.47 -19.26
N THR A 278 -0.54 -7.48 -19.64
CA THR A 278 -0.06 -6.21 -20.22
C THR A 278 0.30 -5.17 -19.17
N LEU A 279 0.29 -5.57 -17.88
CA LEU A 279 0.58 -4.70 -16.76
C LEU A 279 2.10 -4.52 -16.61
N LYS A 280 2.48 -3.32 -16.23
CA LYS A 280 3.83 -2.99 -15.77
C LYS A 280 3.74 -2.27 -14.44
N ILE A 281 4.82 -2.29 -13.68
CA ILE A 281 4.96 -1.49 -12.48
C ILE A 281 4.90 -0.01 -12.87
N PRO A 282 3.98 0.79 -12.28
CA PRO A 282 3.90 2.21 -12.52
C PRO A 282 5.18 2.91 -12.06
N GLU A 283 5.47 4.07 -12.63
CA GLU A 283 6.43 4.97 -11.99
C GLU A 283 5.86 5.43 -10.65
N ALA A 284 6.61 5.32 -9.57
CA ALA A 284 6.08 5.55 -8.23
C ALA A 284 7.00 6.41 -7.37
N LEU A 285 6.40 7.29 -6.57
CA LEU A 285 7.05 8.04 -5.50
C LEU A 285 6.30 7.82 -4.19
N LEU A 286 6.89 7.04 -3.29
CA LEU A 286 6.35 6.72 -1.97
C LEU A 286 6.96 7.68 -0.94
N LEU A 287 6.22 8.74 -0.60
CA LEU A 287 6.58 9.70 0.42
C LEU A 287 6.16 9.20 1.80
N TYR A 288 7.01 9.43 2.79
CA TYR A 288 6.73 9.04 4.17
C TYR A 288 7.42 10.01 5.13
N GLU A 289 6.90 10.05 6.35
CA GLU A 289 7.56 10.73 7.46
C GLU A 289 8.35 9.71 8.29
N SER A 290 9.57 10.07 8.65
CA SER A 290 10.34 9.33 9.65
C SER A 290 10.05 9.86 11.05
N THR A 291 9.76 8.95 11.99
CA THR A 291 9.59 9.30 13.41
C THR A 291 10.90 9.85 13.96
N ALA A 292 10.84 11.03 14.62
CA ALA A 292 12.03 11.62 15.23
C ALA A 292 12.69 10.64 16.22
N PRO A 293 14.02 10.51 16.22
CA PRO A 293 14.70 9.65 17.18
C PRO A 293 14.45 10.16 18.60
N ALA A 294 13.98 9.27 19.48
CA ALA A 294 13.68 9.61 20.87
C ALA A 294 14.84 10.38 21.53
N PRO A 295 14.57 11.50 22.24
CA PRO A 295 15.60 12.25 22.94
C PRO A 295 16.18 11.36 24.05
N GLY A 296 17.44 10.96 23.90
CA GLY A 296 18.16 10.18 24.94
C GLY A 296 18.98 8.99 24.45
N LYS A 297 18.83 8.54 23.20
CA LYS A 297 19.80 7.60 22.60
C LYS A 297 20.89 8.41 21.92
N GLY A 298 22.00 8.58 22.63
CA GLY A 298 23.15 9.39 22.23
C GLY A 298 23.46 9.30 20.73
N THR A 299 23.66 10.46 20.13
CA THR A 299 24.10 10.65 18.76
C THR A 299 25.41 9.92 18.51
N ARG A 300 25.35 8.63 18.16
CA ARG A 300 26.43 8.01 17.41
C ARG A 300 26.36 8.64 16.03
N LYS A 301 27.21 9.65 15.82
CA LYS A 301 27.52 10.23 14.51
C LYS A 301 27.49 9.09 13.48
N ARG A 302 26.52 9.15 12.57
CA ARG A 302 26.47 8.30 11.38
C ARG A 302 27.72 8.64 10.58
N LYS A 303 28.80 7.91 10.83
CA LYS A 303 30.08 8.11 10.16
C LYS A 303 29.86 7.75 8.69
N THR A 304 29.82 8.76 7.84
CA THR A 304 29.97 8.65 6.40
C THR A 304 31.39 8.16 6.12
N THR A 305 31.63 6.87 6.29
CA THR A 305 32.82 6.21 5.75
C THR A 305 32.49 5.70 4.36
N THR A 306 32.94 6.47 3.37
CA THR A 306 33.27 6.05 2.02
C THR A 306 34.29 4.90 2.07
N THR A 307 33.83 3.68 2.30
CA THR A 307 34.58 2.47 1.99
C THR A 307 33.61 1.38 1.56
N LYS A 308 33.74 1.00 0.30
CA LYS A 308 33.05 -0.09 -0.38
C LYS A 308 33.29 -1.41 0.36
N THR A 309 32.32 -1.85 1.16
CA THR A 309 32.12 -3.29 1.46
C THR A 309 30.62 -3.54 1.54
N LYS A 310 30.11 -4.16 0.46
CA LYS A 310 28.74 -4.65 0.32
C LYS A 310 28.49 -5.73 1.37
N THR A 311 27.85 -5.36 2.48
CA THR A 311 26.94 -6.27 3.19
C THR A 311 25.62 -5.54 3.25
N LYS A 312 24.67 -5.93 2.38
CA LYS A 312 23.29 -5.43 2.35
C LYS A 312 22.69 -5.70 3.74
N ARG A 313 22.85 -4.75 4.66
CA ARG A 313 22.16 -4.76 5.95
C ARG A 313 20.68 -4.68 5.60
N ARG A 314 19.96 -5.80 5.74
CA ARG A 314 18.50 -5.85 5.60
C ARG A 314 17.95 -4.75 6.51
N VAL A 315 17.43 -3.68 5.92
CA VAL A 315 16.75 -2.62 6.67
C VAL A 315 15.62 -3.32 7.43
N LYS A 316 15.63 -3.17 8.76
CA LYS A 316 14.62 -3.81 9.60
C LYS A 316 13.31 -3.06 9.39
N VAL A 317 12.42 -3.62 8.58
CA VAL A 317 11.07 -3.11 8.38
C VAL A 317 10.33 -3.16 9.73
N ARG A 318 9.69 -2.05 10.11
CA ARG A 318 8.80 -1.92 11.27
C ARG A 318 7.45 -1.42 10.77
N ASN A 319 6.38 -1.63 11.53
CA ASN A 319 5.08 -1.05 11.17
C ASN A 319 5.09 0.47 11.41
N THR A 320 5.56 1.23 10.43
CA THR A 320 5.73 2.70 10.43
C THR A 320 5.52 3.19 9.00
N PHE A 321 5.26 4.47 8.75
CA PHE A 321 5.10 4.96 7.36
C PHE A 321 6.35 4.69 6.52
N GLU A 322 7.54 4.96 7.09
CA GLU A 322 8.81 4.57 6.47
C GLU A 322 8.86 3.08 6.17
N GLY A 323 8.57 2.22 7.15
CA GLY A 323 8.62 0.77 6.95
C GLY A 323 7.61 0.24 5.93
N GLN A 324 6.39 0.80 5.90
CA GLN A 324 5.36 0.49 4.91
C GLN A 324 5.83 0.90 3.50
N ALA A 325 6.31 2.13 3.33
CA ALA A 325 6.83 2.63 2.05
C ALA A 325 8.05 1.83 1.58
N MET A 326 8.99 1.53 2.47
CA MET A 326 10.15 0.70 2.16
C MET A 326 9.74 -0.72 1.74
N GLU A 327 8.75 -1.32 2.42
CA GLU A 327 8.31 -2.67 2.07
C GLU A 327 7.73 -2.72 0.66
N LEU A 328 6.75 -1.86 0.36
CA LEU A 328 6.13 -1.84 -0.96
C LEU A 328 7.15 -1.45 -2.05
N GLY A 329 7.94 -0.41 -1.82
CA GLY A 329 8.90 0.08 -2.80
C GLY A 329 9.98 -0.95 -3.15
N VAL A 330 10.50 -1.69 -2.17
CA VAL A 330 11.45 -2.79 -2.43
C VAL A 330 10.80 -3.94 -3.22
N LEU A 331 9.53 -4.26 -2.93
CA LEU A 331 8.80 -5.29 -3.68
C LEU A 331 8.58 -4.88 -5.14
N MET A 332 8.18 -3.63 -5.37
CA MET A 332 8.01 -3.07 -6.72
C MET A 332 9.33 -3.03 -7.49
N ARG A 333 10.42 -2.55 -6.87
CA ARG A 333 11.77 -2.54 -7.49
C ARG A 333 12.22 -3.93 -7.90
N ARG A 334 12.10 -4.90 -6.98
CA ARG A 334 12.42 -6.29 -7.25
C ARG A 334 11.60 -6.85 -8.41
N SER A 335 10.33 -6.47 -8.51
CA SER A 335 9.47 -6.87 -9.62
C SER A 335 9.97 -6.31 -10.95
N VAL A 336 10.32 -5.02 -11.01
CA VAL A 336 10.94 -4.39 -12.19
C VAL A 336 12.22 -5.13 -12.60
N GLU A 337 13.14 -5.35 -11.66
CA GLU A 337 14.40 -6.04 -11.91
C GLU A 337 14.19 -7.46 -12.46
N ARG A 338 13.31 -8.24 -11.82
CA ARG A 338 13.15 -9.67 -12.13
C ARG A 338 12.23 -9.97 -13.30
N TYR A 339 11.18 -9.19 -13.49
CA TYR A 339 10.08 -9.53 -14.39
C TYR A 339 9.91 -8.55 -15.54
N GLU A 340 10.56 -7.38 -15.50
CA GLU A 340 10.51 -6.43 -16.62
C GLU A 340 11.84 -6.24 -17.33
N LEU A 341 12.96 -6.21 -16.61
CA LEU A 341 14.28 -5.92 -17.18
C LEU A 341 15.11 -7.17 -17.47
N ARG A 342 14.91 -8.25 -16.70
CA ARG A 342 15.63 -9.52 -16.91
C ARG A 342 15.15 -10.32 -18.14
N ASP A 343 14.12 -9.84 -18.83
CA ASP A 343 13.47 -10.51 -19.97
C ASP A 343 14.22 -10.37 -21.32
N GLY A 344 15.54 -10.15 -21.27
CA GLY A 344 16.43 -10.16 -22.45
C GLY A 344 17.36 -11.37 -22.55
N GLY A 345 17.40 -12.24 -21.53
CA GLY A 345 18.30 -13.39 -21.48
C GLY A 345 17.55 -14.70 -21.35
N GLU A 346 17.55 -15.47 -22.43
CA GLU A 346 17.11 -16.86 -22.60
C GLU A 346 16.93 -17.70 -21.32
N GLY A 347 15.80 -18.42 -21.28
CA GLY A 347 15.76 -19.84 -20.91
C GLY A 347 16.12 -20.19 -19.47
N THR A 348 15.10 -20.50 -18.67
CA THR A 348 15.23 -21.32 -17.46
C THR A 348 15.76 -22.71 -17.83
N VAL A 349 17.08 -22.85 -17.90
CA VAL A 349 17.74 -24.12 -17.59
C VAL A 349 18.17 -24.00 -16.14
N GLU A 350 17.51 -24.77 -15.27
CA GLU A 350 18.06 -25.08 -13.95
C GLU A 350 19.36 -25.87 -14.16
N GLY A 351 20.48 -25.14 -14.23
CA GLY A 351 21.82 -25.67 -14.44
C GLY A 351 22.73 -25.20 -13.31
N ASN A 352 23.05 -26.13 -12.41
CA ASN A 352 24.09 -26.00 -11.40
C ASN A 352 25.44 -25.75 -12.13
N GLY A 353 26.13 -24.64 -11.87
CA GLY A 353 27.43 -24.36 -12.49
C GLY A 353 27.98 -22.98 -12.12
N GLU A 354 28.92 -22.97 -11.17
CA GLU A 354 29.90 -21.90 -11.03
C GLU A 354 30.68 -21.76 -12.34
N GLU A 355 30.63 -20.59 -12.99
CA GLU A 355 31.72 -19.96 -13.75
C GLU A 355 31.17 -18.80 -14.62
N GLY A 356 31.65 -17.56 -14.36
CA GLY A 356 31.38 -16.40 -15.22
C GLY A 356 31.17 -15.05 -14.52
N ALA A 357 31.99 -14.71 -13.51
CA ALA A 357 31.77 -13.55 -12.63
C ALA A 357 32.16 -12.15 -13.19
N GLU A 358 32.53 -12.00 -14.47
CA GLU A 358 33.10 -10.73 -14.97
C GLU A 358 32.21 -9.95 -15.96
N GLY A 359 31.13 -10.54 -16.50
CA GLY A 359 30.21 -9.86 -17.43
C GLY A 359 28.82 -9.54 -16.85
N GLN A 360 28.44 -10.17 -15.73
CA GLN A 360 27.08 -10.13 -15.19
C GLN A 360 26.82 -8.93 -14.26
N GLY A 361 27.88 -8.36 -13.67
CA GLY A 361 27.76 -7.26 -12.71
C GLY A 361 27.35 -5.91 -13.31
N GLY A 362 27.53 -5.70 -14.62
CA GLY A 362 27.16 -4.45 -15.30
C GLY A 362 25.64 -4.33 -15.51
N LEU A 363 25.02 -5.38 -16.06
CA LEU A 363 23.58 -5.43 -16.33
C LEU A 363 22.73 -5.41 -15.05
N GLU A 364 23.19 -6.06 -13.98
CA GLU A 364 22.50 -6.01 -12.68
C GLU A 364 22.50 -4.61 -12.06
N VAL A 365 23.59 -3.85 -12.23
CA VAL A 365 23.69 -2.47 -11.71
C VAL A 365 22.80 -1.51 -12.50
N GLU A 366 22.68 -1.70 -13.81
CA GLU A 366 21.76 -0.91 -14.65
C GLU A 366 20.29 -1.23 -14.32
N ALA A 367 19.95 -2.51 -14.13
CA ALA A 367 18.60 -2.90 -13.73
C ALA A 367 18.21 -2.39 -12.34
N GLU A 368 19.14 -2.43 -11.36
CA GLU A 368 18.93 -1.84 -10.03
C GLU A 368 18.70 -0.32 -10.18
N ALA A 369 19.55 0.38 -10.94
CA ALA A 369 19.41 1.83 -11.16
C ALA A 369 18.08 2.22 -11.85
N GLU A 370 17.63 1.47 -12.86
CA GLU A 370 16.34 1.72 -13.51
C GLU A 370 15.16 1.43 -12.56
N ALA A 371 15.23 0.36 -11.78
CA ALA A 371 14.23 0.08 -10.75
C ALA A 371 14.18 1.19 -9.69
N GLU A 372 15.34 1.71 -9.26
CA GLU A 372 15.42 2.84 -8.34
C GLU A 372 14.87 4.15 -8.93
N ARG A 373 15.14 4.41 -10.22
CA ARG A 373 14.60 5.55 -10.97
C ARG A 373 13.08 5.47 -11.06
N ARG A 374 12.55 4.27 -11.33
CA ARG A 374 11.11 4.03 -11.53
C ARG A 374 10.33 4.07 -10.24
N VAL A 375 10.89 3.57 -9.14
CA VAL A 375 10.22 3.49 -7.84
C VAL A 375 11.07 4.18 -6.78
N GLY A 376 10.75 5.43 -6.50
CA GLY A 376 11.37 6.24 -5.45
C GLY A 376 10.66 6.09 -4.11
N MET A 377 11.43 6.12 -3.02
CA MET A 377 10.89 6.34 -1.67
C MET A 377 11.65 7.51 -1.03
N ARG A 378 10.95 8.47 -0.42
CA ARG A 378 11.56 9.68 0.14
C ARG A 378 10.97 10.01 1.50
N ASP A 379 11.87 10.33 2.43
CA ASP A 379 11.52 10.96 3.70
C ASP A 379 11.22 12.45 3.46
N VAL A 380 10.04 12.90 3.86
CA VAL A 380 9.61 14.30 3.74
C VAL A 380 9.82 15.10 5.02
N GLY A 381 10.45 14.50 6.04
CA GLY A 381 10.70 15.09 7.34
C GLY A 381 9.62 14.75 8.37
N PRO A 382 9.71 15.31 9.59
CA PRO A 382 8.68 15.16 10.60
C PRO A 382 7.40 15.91 10.22
N VAL A 383 6.26 15.50 10.79
CA VAL A 383 4.95 16.15 10.60
C VAL A 383 5.05 17.66 10.80
N GLU A 384 4.82 18.41 9.73
CA GLU A 384 4.56 19.84 9.78
C GLU A 384 3.04 20.06 9.74
N GLY A 385 2.40 20.38 10.87
CA GLY A 385 1.00 20.81 10.90
C GLY A 385 -0.04 19.71 11.16
N ASP A 386 -1.11 19.72 10.39
CA ASP A 386 -2.36 18.95 10.58
C ASP A 386 -2.37 17.55 9.95
N GLY A 387 -1.19 17.04 9.56
CA GLY A 387 -1.06 15.79 8.81
C GLY A 387 -1.19 15.96 7.30
N THR A 388 -1.30 17.19 6.78
CA THR A 388 -1.15 17.43 5.35
C THR A 388 0.30 17.23 4.89
N LEU A 389 0.48 17.07 3.58
CA LEU A 389 1.82 16.98 2.99
C LEU A 389 2.52 18.33 3.19
N GLY A 390 3.58 18.36 4.01
CA GLY A 390 4.34 19.57 4.28
C GLY A 390 5.01 20.16 3.04
N GLY A 391 5.53 21.39 3.15
CA GLY A 391 6.05 22.13 1.99
C GLY A 391 7.22 21.44 1.28
N LEU A 392 8.04 20.65 1.99
CA LEU A 392 9.06 19.82 1.37
C LEU A 392 8.44 18.69 0.53
N GLY A 393 7.44 18.02 1.06
CA GLY A 393 6.71 16.96 0.38
C GLY A 393 5.98 17.47 -0.86
N GLU A 394 5.29 18.62 -0.78
CA GLU A 394 4.63 19.22 -1.95
C GLU A 394 5.63 19.57 -3.06
N ARG A 395 6.82 20.08 -2.72
CA ARG A 395 7.88 20.32 -3.71
C ARG A 395 8.36 19.04 -4.36
N MET A 396 8.64 17.99 -3.59
CA MET A 396 9.08 16.71 -4.13
C MET A 396 8.02 16.07 -5.04
N ALA A 397 6.75 16.07 -4.62
CA ALA A 397 5.63 15.56 -5.41
C ALA A 397 5.42 16.38 -6.68
N GLY A 398 5.48 17.71 -6.58
CA GLY A 398 5.33 18.63 -7.71
C GLY A 398 6.46 18.51 -8.72
N GLU A 399 7.71 18.42 -8.29
CA GLU A 399 8.87 18.18 -9.18
C GLU A 399 8.75 16.84 -9.89
N TRP A 400 8.44 15.77 -9.15
CA TRP A 400 8.27 14.44 -9.72
C TRP A 400 7.17 14.39 -10.77
N LEU A 401 6.04 15.07 -10.52
CA LEU A 401 4.91 15.13 -11.45
C LEU A 401 5.25 15.98 -12.67
N ARG A 402 5.90 17.13 -12.47
CA ARG A 402 6.32 18.03 -13.55
C ARG A 402 7.19 17.31 -14.56
N GLU A 403 8.22 16.60 -14.11
CA GLU A 403 9.15 15.81 -14.96
C GLU A 403 8.46 14.75 -15.85
N ARG A 404 7.20 14.42 -15.57
CA ARG A 404 6.45 13.33 -16.21
C ARG A 404 5.23 13.81 -17.00
N VAL A 405 4.80 15.04 -16.76
CA VAL A 405 3.64 15.65 -17.40
C VAL A 405 4.07 16.68 -18.44
N GLU A 406 5.17 17.38 -18.18
CA GLU A 406 5.81 18.37 -19.07
C GLU A 406 7.04 17.76 -19.75
#